data_AF-H2XKA7-F1
#
_entry.id   AF-H2XKA7-F1
#
_cell.length_a   1.000
_cell.length_b   1.000
_cell.length_c   1.000
_cell.angle_alpha   90.00
_cell.angle_beta   90.00
_cell.angle_gamma   90.00
#
_symmetry.space_group_name_H-M   'P 1'
#
loop_
_entity.id
_entity.type
_entity.pdbx_description
1 polymer ?
#
loop_
_entity_poly.entity_id
_entity_poly.type
_entity_poly.pdbx_seq_one_letter_code
_entity_poly.pdbx_strand_id
1 'polypeptide(L)'
;MPVCSFFLRGKCATKDCPYLHVFVGHTAALCKSFATDGYCAKADSCKEKHIRACYEFYETGICKNQDKCKLPHKHKTFKPTSKPRKTLQNENRDVKLEAGFMSFLQQKPVSQPKPLIDDIKPDCSKLRIQPRLGKHRRAAAP
;
A
#
# COMPACT_ATOMS: atom_id res chain seq x y z
N MET A 1 -6.25 -18.70 -1.89
CA MET A 1 -6.46 -18.09 -0.55
C MET A 1 -5.83 -16.70 -0.52
N PRO A 2 -6.49 -15.65 0.01
CA PRO A 2 -5.93 -14.29 0.02
C PRO A 2 -4.84 -14.07 1.08
N VAL A 3 -4.05 -13.01 0.88
CA VAL A 3 -2.96 -12.61 1.79
C VAL A 3 -3.50 -11.80 2.98
N CYS A 4 -2.94 -12.03 4.16
CA CYS A 4 -3.29 -11.31 5.38
C CYS A 4 -2.84 -9.84 5.31
N SER A 5 -3.79 -8.91 5.29
CA SER A 5 -3.48 -7.48 5.25
C SER A 5 -2.82 -6.96 6.53
N PHE A 6 -3.09 -7.59 7.68
CA PHE A 6 -2.44 -7.26 8.95
C PHE A 6 -0.98 -7.73 9.00
N PHE A 7 -0.68 -8.88 8.40
CA PHE A 7 0.69 -9.37 8.26
C PHE A 7 1.54 -8.42 7.42
N LEU A 8 1.02 -7.97 6.26
CA LEU A 8 1.71 -6.98 5.41
C LEU A 8 1.95 -5.64 6.11
N ARG A 9 1.21 -5.32 7.18
CA ARG A 9 1.38 -4.13 8.03
C ARG A 9 2.21 -4.39 9.30
N GLY A 10 2.68 -5.63 9.51
CA GLY A 10 3.41 -6.03 10.71
C GLY A 10 2.56 -6.09 11.99
N LYS A 11 1.23 -6.24 11.89
CA LYS A 11 0.29 -6.23 13.03
C LYS A 11 -0.33 -7.59 13.35
N CYS A 12 -0.19 -8.58 12.47
CA CYS A 12 -0.70 -9.92 12.76
C CYS A 12 0.32 -10.71 13.59
N ALA A 13 -0.11 -11.23 14.74
CA ALA A 13 0.71 -12.06 15.63
C ALA A 13 0.17 -13.49 15.79
N THR A 14 -0.98 -13.79 15.17
CA THR A 14 -1.63 -15.11 15.26
C THR A 14 -0.84 -16.13 14.45
N LYS A 15 -0.49 -17.27 15.06
CA LYS A 15 0.23 -18.37 14.39
C LYS A 15 -0.66 -19.10 13.38
N ASP A 16 -1.89 -19.41 13.77
CA ASP A 16 -2.89 -20.06 12.92
C ASP A 16 -3.81 -19.02 12.26
N CYS A 17 -3.22 -18.14 11.45
CA CYS A 17 -4.00 -17.14 10.73
C CYS A 17 -4.78 -17.80 9.57
N PRO A 18 -6.08 -17.55 9.41
CA PRO A 18 -6.85 -18.06 8.26
C PRO A 18 -6.41 -17.44 6.92
N TYR A 19 -5.53 -16.44 6.96
CA TYR A 19 -5.00 -15.74 5.80
C TYR A 19 -3.50 -15.97 5.66
N LEU A 20 -3.00 -15.89 4.42
CA LEU A 20 -1.61 -16.22 4.15
C LEU A 20 -0.64 -15.16 4.69
N HIS A 21 0.37 -15.62 5.42
CA HIS A 21 1.51 -14.83 5.91
C HIS A 21 2.70 -14.90 4.94
N VAL A 22 2.46 -14.52 3.68
CA VAL A 22 3.49 -14.50 2.63
C VAL A 22 3.72 -13.08 2.13
N PHE A 23 4.99 -12.72 1.92
CA PHE A 23 5.34 -11.45 1.30
C PHE A 23 5.63 -11.66 -0.18
N VAL A 24 4.69 -11.21 -1.01
CA VAL A 24 4.88 -11.16 -2.46
C VAL A 24 5.34 -9.76 -2.83
N GLY A 25 6.44 -9.66 -3.60
CA GLY A 25 7.02 -8.38 -3.99
C GLY A 25 6.00 -7.42 -4.61
N HIS A 26 6.18 -6.12 -4.40
CA HIS A 26 5.26 -5.09 -4.90
C HIS A 26 5.13 -5.07 -6.42
N THR A 27 6.15 -5.53 -7.14
CA THR A 27 6.24 -5.62 -8.60
C THR A 27 5.70 -6.93 -9.18
N ALA A 28 5.38 -7.93 -8.35
CA ALA A 28 4.84 -9.20 -8.85
C ALA A 28 3.49 -9.02 -9.57
N ALA A 29 3.17 -9.90 -10.51
CA ALA A 29 1.87 -9.93 -11.16
C ALA A 29 0.75 -10.36 -10.19
N LEU A 30 -0.50 -10.08 -10.57
CA LEU A 30 -1.66 -10.70 -9.91
C LEU A 30 -1.80 -12.15 -10.36
N CYS A 31 -2.27 -13.00 -9.46
CA CYS A 31 -2.54 -14.38 -9.82
C CYS A 31 -3.81 -14.47 -10.66
N LYS A 32 -3.69 -14.93 -11.91
CA LYS A 32 -4.81 -15.03 -12.85
C LYS A 32 -5.93 -15.93 -12.32
N SER A 33 -5.60 -17.14 -11.88
CA SER A 33 -6.58 -18.11 -11.34
C SER A 33 -7.32 -17.54 -10.13
N PHE A 34 -6.61 -16.86 -9.22
CA PHE A 34 -7.26 -16.26 -8.06
C PHE A 34 -8.16 -15.07 -8.43
N ALA A 35 -7.77 -14.29 -9.45
CA ALA A 35 -8.57 -13.16 -9.91
C ALA A 35 -9.84 -13.59 -10.66
N THR A 36 -9.79 -14.66 -11.46
CA THR A 36 -10.93 -15.17 -12.22
C THR A 36 -11.81 -16.09 -11.39
N ASP A 37 -11.21 -17.06 -10.71
CA ASP A 37 -11.91 -18.18 -10.08
C ASP A 37 -12.08 -17.94 -8.57
N GLY A 38 -11.38 -16.95 -8.01
CA GLY A 38 -11.33 -16.71 -6.56
C GLY A 38 -10.48 -17.74 -5.80
N TYR A 39 -9.92 -18.73 -6.50
CA TYR A 39 -9.16 -19.82 -5.93
C TYR A 39 -7.87 -20.05 -6.71
N CYS A 40 -6.83 -20.49 -6.00
CA CYS A 40 -5.55 -20.87 -6.61
C CYS A 40 -5.03 -22.09 -5.87
N ALA A 41 -4.78 -23.17 -6.62
CA ALA A 41 -4.31 -24.45 -6.08
C ALA A 41 -2.93 -24.34 -5.40
N LYS A 42 -2.11 -23.38 -5.82
CA LYS A 42 -0.76 -23.18 -5.28
C LYS A 42 -0.74 -22.49 -3.92
N ALA A 43 -1.79 -21.74 -3.57
CA ALA A 43 -1.92 -20.99 -2.32
C ALA A 43 -0.60 -20.34 -1.85
N ASP A 44 0.04 -20.90 -0.82
CA ASP A 44 1.22 -20.38 -0.15
C ASP A 44 2.50 -20.45 -1.01
N SER A 45 2.53 -21.39 -1.95
CA SER A 45 3.64 -21.57 -2.90
C SER A 45 3.54 -20.66 -4.14
N CYS A 46 2.45 -19.90 -4.27
CA CYS A 46 2.25 -19.01 -5.41
C CYS A 46 3.15 -17.77 -5.31
N LYS A 47 3.87 -17.46 -6.40
CA LYS A 47 4.74 -16.28 -6.50
C LYS A 47 3.98 -15.01 -6.91
N GLU A 48 2.68 -15.14 -7.16
CA GLU A 48 1.81 -14.07 -7.64
C GLU A 48 0.89 -13.55 -6.52
N LYS A 49 0.38 -12.33 -6.68
CA LYS A 49 -0.47 -11.70 -5.68
C LYS A 49 -1.90 -12.25 -5.71
N HIS A 50 -2.33 -12.84 -4.61
CA HIS A 50 -3.73 -13.25 -4.38
C HIS A 50 -4.59 -12.08 -3.87
N ILE A 51 -4.95 -11.17 -4.77
CA ILE A 51 -5.81 -10.01 -4.50
C ILE A 51 -7.05 -10.09 -5.40
N ARG A 52 -8.24 -9.81 -4.84
CA ARG A 52 -9.48 -9.68 -5.63
C ARG A 52 -9.46 -8.35 -6.39
N ALA A 53 -8.85 -8.35 -7.57
CA ALA A 53 -8.83 -7.23 -8.51
C ALA A 53 -8.92 -7.77 -9.94
N CYS A 54 -9.34 -6.92 -10.89
CA CYS A 54 -9.36 -7.33 -12.29
C CYS A 54 -7.93 -7.55 -12.79
N TYR A 55 -7.65 -8.77 -13.25
CA TYR A 55 -6.33 -9.17 -13.74
C TYR A 55 -5.90 -8.36 -14.97
N GLU A 56 -6.78 -8.27 -15.97
CA GLU A 56 -6.50 -7.58 -17.24
C GLU A 56 -6.19 -6.08 -17.01
N PHE A 57 -6.98 -5.45 -16.14
CA PHE A 57 -6.76 -4.06 -15.74
C PHE A 57 -5.47 -3.87 -14.94
N TYR A 58 -5.07 -4.83 -14.11
CA TYR A 58 -3.85 -4.72 -13.32
C TYR A 58 -2.59 -4.80 -14.17
N GLU A 59 -2.61 -5.64 -15.21
CA GLU A 59 -1.46 -5.80 -16.12
C GLU A 59 -1.38 -4.71 -17.17
N THR A 60 -2.51 -4.39 -17.82
CA THR A 60 -2.52 -3.51 -19.00
C THR A 60 -3.07 -2.12 -18.72
N GLY A 61 -3.76 -1.92 -17.59
CA GLY A 61 -4.49 -0.68 -17.30
C GLY A 61 -5.83 -0.56 -18.04
N ILE A 62 -6.17 -1.52 -18.90
CA ILE A 62 -7.40 -1.52 -19.70
C ILE A 62 -8.16 -2.81 -19.36
N CYS A 63 -9.47 -2.71 -19.14
CA CYS A 63 -10.34 -3.89 -18.99
C CYS A 63 -11.27 -3.94 -20.18
N LYS A 64 -11.41 -5.07 -20.88
CA LYS A 64 -12.38 -5.20 -21.97
C LYS A 64 -13.81 -4.92 -21.54
N ASN A 65 -14.12 -5.22 -20.27
CA ASN A 65 -15.45 -5.08 -19.71
C ASN A 65 -15.67 -3.73 -19.01
N GLN A 66 -14.67 -2.82 -18.94
CA GLN A 66 -14.73 -1.47 -18.32
C GLN A 66 -15.82 -1.30 -17.24
N ASP A 67 -17.03 -0.89 -17.64
CA ASP A 67 -18.17 -0.58 -16.76
C ASP A 67 -18.98 -1.81 -16.30
N LYS A 68 -18.93 -2.91 -17.05
CA LYS A 68 -19.58 -4.19 -16.73
C LYS A 68 -18.72 -5.09 -15.85
N CYS A 69 -17.48 -4.71 -15.58
CA CYS A 69 -16.56 -5.51 -14.78
C CYS A 69 -16.95 -5.46 -13.29
N LYS A 70 -17.25 -6.62 -12.69
CA LYS A 70 -17.61 -6.73 -11.27
C LYS A 70 -16.41 -6.66 -10.31
N LEU A 71 -15.19 -6.68 -10.87
CA LEU A 71 -13.95 -6.68 -10.09
C LEU A 71 -13.42 -5.24 -9.92
N PRO A 72 -12.76 -4.93 -8.80
CA PRO A 72 -12.33 -3.56 -8.54
C PRO A 72 -11.18 -3.13 -9.47
N HIS A 73 -11.38 -2.01 -10.15
CA HIS A 73 -10.38 -1.29 -10.95
C HIS A 73 -9.73 -0.19 -10.11
N LYS A 74 -8.76 -0.54 -9.26
CA LYS A 74 -8.08 0.47 -8.42
C LYS A 74 -6.97 1.16 -9.21
N HIS A 75 -7.28 2.24 -9.92
CA HIS A 75 -6.24 3.19 -10.31
C HIS A 75 -5.65 3.80 -9.03
N LYS A 76 -4.35 3.61 -8.79
CA LYS A 76 -3.62 4.38 -7.77
C LYS A 76 -3.53 5.84 -8.25
N THR A 77 -4.65 6.57 -8.26
CA THR A 77 -4.57 8.03 -8.28
C THR A 77 -4.16 8.44 -6.88
N PHE A 78 -2.95 8.98 -6.77
CA PHE A 78 -2.51 9.63 -5.55
C PHE A 78 -3.35 10.92 -5.43
N LYS A 79 -4.57 10.82 -4.90
CA LYS A 79 -5.31 12.02 -4.51
C LYS A 79 -4.63 12.52 -3.24
N PRO A 80 -3.92 13.66 -3.24
CA PRO A 80 -3.43 14.24 -2.00
C PRO A 80 -4.67 14.53 -1.15
N THR A 81 -4.89 13.74 -0.10
CA THR A 81 -5.98 14.01 0.84
C THR A 81 -5.53 15.18 1.70
N SER A 82 -5.70 16.40 1.20
CA SER A 82 -5.73 17.61 2.01
C SER A 82 -7.01 17.58 2.85
N LYS A 83 -7.08 16.70 3.85
CA LYS A 83 -7.97 16.94 4.98
C LYS A 83 -7.16 17.83 5.93
N PRO A 84 -7.47 19.13 6.07
CA PRO A 84 -6.87 19.90 7.14
C PRO A 84 -7.22 19.20 8.44
N ARG A 85 -6.20 18.76 9.17
CA ARG A 85 -6.36 18.28 10.54
C ARG A 85 -6.98 19.47 11.30
N LYS A 86 -8.22 19.34 11.76
CA LYS A 86 -8.80 20.35 12.67
C LYS A 86 -7.91 20.39 13.91
N THR A 87 -7.08 21.41 13.99
CA THR A 87 -6.40 21.81 15.22
C THR A 87 -7.49 22.05 16.25
N LEU A 88 -7.31 21.51 17.45
CA LEU A 88 -8.17 21.79 18.60
C LEU A 88 -8.34 23.31 18.68
N GLN A 89 -9.60 23.76 18.62
CA GLN A 89 -9.95 25.15 18.86
C GLN A 89 -9.45 25.47 20.27
N ASN A 90 -8.43 26.32 20.35
CA ASN A 90 -8.19 27.07 21.57
C ASN A 90 -8.31 28.54 21.21
N GLU A 91 -9.16 29.21 21.95
CA GLU A 91 -9.71 30.52 21.66
C GLU A 91 -8.67 31.63 21.83
N ASN A 92 -8.99 32.76 21.19
CA ASN A 92 -8.50 34.09 21.48
C ASN A 92 -7.08 34.43 20.97
N ARG A 93 -7.03 35.22 19.88
CA ARG A 93 -6.31 36.51 19.82
C ARG A 93 -6.62 37.22 18.51
N ASP A 94 -7.30 38.36 18.63
CA ASP A 94 -7.43 39.41 17.62
C ASP A 94 -6.06 39.82 17.07
N VAL A 95 -5.85 39.64 15.77
CA VAL A 95 -4.92 40.47 14.99
C VAL A 95 -5.55 40.78 13.65
N LYS A 96 -6.07 42.01 13.58
CA LYS A 96 -6.44 42.77 12.39
C LYS A 96 -5.32 42.68 11.34
N LEU A 97 -5.60 42.14 10.15
CA LEU A 97 -4.71 42.31 9.00
C LEU A 97 -5.51 42.87 7.82
N GLU A 98 -5.30 44.18 7.63
CA GLU A 98 -5.81 45.01 6.56
C GLU A 98 -5.29 44.55 5.19
N ALA A 99 -6.04 44.96 4.17
CA ALA A 99 -5.92 44.63 2.76
C ALA A 99 -4.53 44.81 2.14
N GLY A 100 -4.24 44.01 1.10
CA GLY A 100 -3.02 44.12 0.31
C GLY A 100 -3.07 43.33 -0.99
N PHE A 101 -3.89 43.80 -1.92
CA PHE A 101 -3.87 43.53 -3.35
C PHE A 101 -2.44 43.64 -3.92
N MET A 102 -1.89 42.60 -4.56
CA MET A 102 -1.06 42.77 -5.77
C MET A 102 -0.98 41.46 -6.57
N SER A 103 -1.50 41.57 -7.79
CA SER A 103 -1.35 40.71 -8.94
C SER A 103 0.12 40.39 -9.25
N PHE A 104 0.43 39.16 -9.67
CA PHE A 104 1.59 38.94 -10.53
C PHE A 104 1.31 37.85 -11.57
N LEU A 105 1.55 38.26 -12.82
CA LEU A 105 1.26 37.59 -14.07
C LEU A 105 2.21 36.40 -14.32
N GLN A 106 1.62 35.32 -14.83
CA GLN A 106 2.07 34.58 -16.01
C GLN A 106 3.53 34.11 -16.10
N GLN A 107 3.81 32.81 -15.84
CA GLN A 107 4.81 32.06 -16.62
C GLN A 107 4.38 30.60 -16.88
N LYS A 108 4.64 30.15 -18.12
CA LYS A 108 4.14 28.97 -18.83
C LYS A 108 4.67 27.60 -18.31
N PRO A 109 3.99 26.48 -18.60
CA PRO A 109 4.45 25.13 -18.31
C PRO A 109 5.35 24.59 -19.43
N VAL A 110 6.57 24.12 -19.12
CA VAL A 110 7.46 23.48 -20.10
C VAL A 110 8.10 22.21 -19.51
N SER A 111 7.72 21.10 -20.17
CA SER A 111 8.39 19.82 -20.40
C SER A 111 9.18 19.12 -19.28
N GLN A 112 8.74 17.87 -19.06
CA GLN A 112 9.44 16.77 -18.39
C GLN A 112 10.86 16.54 -18.95
N PRO A 113 11.74 15.96 -18.13
CA PRO A 113 12.32 14.68 -18.53
C PRO A 113 12.40 13.63 -17.40
N LYS A 114 12.04 12.39 -17.74
CA LYS A 114 12.61 11.13 -17.19
C LYS A 114 13.54 10.56 -18.29
N PRO A 115 14.37 9.52 -18.08
CA PRO A 115 14.67 8.72 -16.88
C PRO A 115 16.19 8.56 -16.62
N LEU A 116 16.59 8.05 -15.46
CA LEU A 116 17.55 6.94 -15.32
C LEU A 116 17.64 6.58 -13.84
N ILE A 117 17.35 5.35 -13.46
CA ILE A 117 17.78 4.84 -12.15
C ILE A 117 18.36 3.47 -12.43
N ASP A 118 19.68 3.42 -12.35
CA ASP A 118 20.51 2.25 -12.57
C ASP A 118 20.26 1.17 -11.50
N ASP A 119 20.53 -0.05 -11.94
CA ASP A 119 20.43 -1.30 -11.19
C ASP A 119 21.18 -1.26 -9.85
N ILE A 120 20.43 -1.31 -8.75
CA ILE A 120 20.96 -1.78 -7.47
C ILE A 120 20.22 -3.05 -7.10
N LYS A 121 20.92 -4.17 -7.28
CA LYS A 121 20.55 -5.51 -6.86
C LYS A 121 20.94 -5.68 -5.39
N PRO A 122 20.03 -5.82 -4.42
CA PRO A 122 20.40 -6.27 -3.09
C PRO A 122 20.26 -7.79 -3.02
N ASP A 123 21.38 -8.50 -2.92
CA ASP A 123 21.42 -9.92 -2.59
C ASP A 123 20.69 -10.16 -1.26
N CYS A 124 19.56 -10.86 -1.35
CA CYS A 124 18.62 -11.07 -0.25
C CYS A 124 18.99 -12.31 0.60
N SER A 125 20.28 -12.54 0.85
CA SER A 125 20.78 -13.79 1.45
C SER A 125 21.22 -13.70 2.92
N LYS A 126 20.95 -12.60 3.65
CA LYS A 126 21.37 -12.48 5.07
C LYS A 126 20.34 -11.92 6.07
N LEU A 127 19.05 -11.82 5.75
CA LEU A 127 18.05 -11.43 6.76
C LEU A 127 17.53 -12.64 7.56
N ARG A 128 18.43 -13.27 8.32
CA ARG A 128 18.10 -14.16 9.42
C ARG A 128 17.71 -13.29 10.62
N ILE A 129 16.45 -12.84 10.66
CA ILE A 129 15.92 -12.12 11.82
C ILE A 129 15.80 -13.13 12.96
N GLN A 130 16.63 -12.98 14.00
CA GLN A 130 16.56 -13.78 15.21
C GLN A 130 15.23 -13.52 15.94
N PRO A 131 14.56 -14.54 16.51
CA PRO A 131 13.41 -14.30 17.36
C PRO A 131 13.83 -13.57 18.63
N ARG A 132 13.17 -12.45 18.93
CA ARG A 132 13.30 -11.72 20.20
C ARG A 132 12.88 -12.66 21.34
N LEU A 133 13.84 -13.16 22.10
CA LEU A 133 13.58 -13.83 23.38
C LEU A 133 12.78 -12.88 24.28
N GLY A 134 11.53 -13.25 24.55
CA GLY A 134 10.65 -12.55 25.48
C GLY A 134 11.22 -12.65 26.90
N LYS A 135 11.36 -11.51 27.57
CA LYS A 135 11.74 -11.47 28.98
C LYS A 135 10.61 -12.08 29.80
N HIS A 136 10.88 -13.23 30.40
CA HIS A 136 10.01 -13.88 31.38
C HIS A 136 9.76 -12.93 32.56
N ARG A 137 8.47 -12.70 32.87
CA ARG A 137 8.03 -12.25 34.19
C ARG A 137 8.38 -13.36 35.18
N ARG A 138 9.21 -13.08 36.19
CA ARG A 138 9.25 -13.91 37.40
C ARG A 138 8.41 -13.23 38.45
N ALA A 139 7.45 -13.99 38.96
CA ALA A 139 6.72 -13.73 40.18
C ALA A 139 7.69 -13.71 41.36
N ALA A 140 7.42 -12.85 42.33
CA ALA A 140 7.89 -13.00 43.69
C ALA A 140 6.68 -12.76 44.61
N ALA A 141 6.18 -13.85 45.16
CA ALA A 141 5.53 -13.94 46.46
C ALA A 141 6.54 -14.65 47.38
N PRO A 142 6.39 -14.70 48.72
CA PRO A 142 5.36 -14.11 49.58
C PRO A 142 5.75 -12.77 50.22
#